data_AF-D9YTN0-F1
#
_entry.id   AF-D9YTN0-F1
#
_cell.length_a   1.000
_cell.length_b   1.000
_cell.length_c   1.000
_cell.angle_alpha   90.00
_cell.angle_beta   90.00
_cell.angle_gamma   90.00
#
_symmetry.space_group_name_H-M   'P 1'
#
loop_
_entity.id
_entity.type
_entity.pdbx_description
1 polymer ?
#
loop_
_entity_poly.entity_id
_entity_poly.type
_entity_poly.pdbx_seq_one_letter_code
_entity_poly.pdbx_strand_id
1 'polypeptide(L)'
;VRGKSATLPSITDKDWEDIKFGVDNQVDFYAVSFVKDAKVVHELKNYLKTCSADISVIVKIESADSIKNLPSIISACDGAMVARGDLGAELPIEEVPL
;
A
#
# COMPACT_ATOMS: atom_id res chain seq x y z
N VAL A 1 9.78 -13.89 10.92
CA VAL A 1 9.77 -15.01 9.95
C VAL A 1 9.54 -14.37 8.60
N ARG A 2 10.54 -14.42 7.71
CA ARG A 2 10.44 -13.85 6.36
C ARG A 2 9.20 -14.41 5.65
N GLY A 3 8.45 -13.56 4.96
CA GLY A 3 7.28 -13.98 4.18
C GLY A 3 6.02 -14.33 4.97
N LYS A 4 5.94 -14.02 6.28
CA LYS A 4 4.71 -14.28 7.08
C LYS A 4 3.50 -13.47 6.59
N SER A 5 3.74 -12.32 5.98
CA SER A 5 2.71 -11.42 5.46
C SER A 5 2.18 -11.83 4.08
N ALA A 6 2.77 -12.84 3.42
CA ALA A 6 2.41 -13.22 2.03
C ALA A 6 0.93 -13.60 1.85
N THR A 7 0.28 -14.17 2.87
CA THR A 7 -1.11 -14.65 2.75
C THR A 7 -2.18 -13.67 3.22
N LEU A 8 -1.80 -12.60 3.93
CA LEU A 8 -2.77 -11.61 4.41
C LEU A 8 -3.20 -10.66 3.28
N PRO A 9 -4.46 -10.21 3.27
CA PRO A 9 -4.89 -9.14 2.37
C PRO A 9 -4.15 -7.84 2.73
N SER A 10 -3.93 -6.98 1.73
CA SER A 10 -3.27 -5.67 1.94
C SER A 10 -4.19 -4.63 2.60
N ILE A 11 -5.52 -4.83 2.56
CA ILE A 11 -6.51 -4.05 3.31
C ILE A 11 -7.38 -5.05 4.09
N THR A 12 -7.39 -4.92 5.41
CA THR A 12 -8.21 -5.73 6.32
C THR A 12 -9.57 -5.07 6.58
N ASP A 13 -10.47 -5.79 7.25
CA ASP A 13 -11.78 -5.23 7.66
C ASP A 13 -11.62 -3.99 8.54
N LYS A 14 -10.62 -3.99 9.45
CA LYS A 14 -10.27 -2.82 10.25
C LYS A 14 -9.80 -1.66 9.37
N ASP A 15 -8.93 -1.92 8.40
CA ASP A 15 -8.42 -0.86 7.53
C ASP A 15 -9.55 -0.19 6.75
N TRP A 16 -10.59 -0.93 6.35
CA TRP A 16 -11.79 -0.36 5.74
C TRP A 16 -12.59 0.56 6.68
N GLU A 17 -12.61 0.28 7.98
CA GLU A 17 -13.19 1.19 8.98
C GLU A 17 -12.35 2.47 9.10
N ASP A 18 -11.04 2.34 9.14
CA ASP A 18 -10.11 3.48 9.21
C ASP A 18 -10.16 4.33 7.92
N ILE A 19 -10.36 3.70 6.76
CA ILE A 19 -10.61 4.39 5.48
C ILE A 19 -11.92 5.19 5.54
N LYS A 20 -13.03 4.59 5.98
CA LYS A 20 -14.30 5.34 6.12
C LYS A 20 -14.13 6.55 7.05
N PHE A 21 -13.46 6.34 8.18
CA PHE A 21 -13.14 7.41 9.11
C PHE A 21 -12.33 8.54 8.45
N GLY A 22 -11.28 8.22 7.68
CA GLY A 22 -10.49 9.25 7.01
C GLY A 22 -11.26 9.99 5.91
N VAL A 23 -12.19 9.33 5.21
CA VAL A 23 -13.09 9.98 4.24
C VAL A 23 -13.98 11.00 4.93
N ASP A 24 -14.60 10.63 6.05
CA ASP A 24 -15.44 11.53 6.85
C ASP A 24 -14.66 12.74 7.39
N ASN A 25 -13.36 12.58 7.60
CA ASN A 25 -12.46 13.63 8.09
C ASN A 25 -11.66 14.36 7.00
N GLN A 26 -11.90 14.05 5.72
CA GLN A 26 -11.24 14.72 4.58
C GLN A 26 -9.71 14.72 4.67
N VAL A 27 -9.11 13.57 5.03
CA VAL A 27 -7.64 13.44 5.05
C VAL A 27 -7.05 13.60 3.65
N ASP A 28 -5.81 14.08 3.55
CA ASP A 28 -5.19 14.33 2.24
C ASP A 28 -4.66 13.05 1.55
N PHE A 29 -4.21 12.06 2.33
CA PHE A 29 -3.59 10.85 1.79
C PHE A 29 -3.81 9.61 2.66
N TYR A 30 -3.86 8.45 2.00
CA TYR A 30 -3.70 7.13 2.63
C TYR A 30 -2.35 6.53 2.29
N ALA A 31 -1.62 6.08 3.30
CA ALA A 31 -0.42 5.27 3.13
C ALA A 31 -0.78 3.77 3.29
N VAL A 32 -0.94 3.06 2.17
CA VAL A 32 -1.38 1.66 2.16
C VAL A 32 -0.19 0.75 2.43
N SER A 33 -0.29 -0.07 3.48
CA SER A 33 0.77 -0.99 3.91
C SER A 33 0.71 -2.32 3.16
N PHE A 34 1.86 -2.98 3.04
CA PHE A 34 2.08 -4.31 2.48
C PHE A 34 1.39 -4.53 1.13
N VAL A 35 1.48 -3.55 0.24
CA VAL A 35 0.92 -3.62 -1.12
C VAL A 35 1.72 -4.61 -1.95
N LYS A 36 1.05 -5.65 -2.47
CA LYS A 36 1.69 -6.72 -3.27
C LYS A 36 1.41 -6.60 -4.75
N ASP A 37 0.30 -5.99 -5.12
CA ASP A 37 -0.12 -5.82 -6.51
C ASP A 37 -0.94 -4.54 -6.68
N ALA A 38 -1.21 -4.16 -7.92
CA ALA A 38 -1.99 -2.97 -8.25
C ALA A 38 -3.50 -3.11 -7.93
N LYS A 39 -4.00 -4.34 -7.70
CA LYS A 39 -5.43 -4.59 -7.52
C LYS A 39 -5.96 -3.87 -6.29
N VAL A 40 -5.23 -3.93 -5.18
CA VAL A 40 -5.64 -3.26 -3.94
C VAL A 40 -5.66 -1.73 -4.09
N VAL A 41 -4.73 -1.18 -4.88
CA VAL A 41 -4.69 0.26 -5.17
C VAL A 41 -5.92 0.68 -5.97
N HIS A 42 -6.27 -0.09 -7.00
CA HIS A 42 -7.49 0.16 -7.77
C HIS A 42 -8.76 0.01 -6.95
N GLU A 43 -8.82 -0.98 -6.06
CA GLU A 43 -9.94 -1.19 -5.15
C GLU A 43 -10.17 0.04 -4.26
N LEU A 44 -9.13 0.54 -3.61
CA LEU A 44 -9.21 1.74 -2.78
C LEU A 44 -9.58 2.98 -3.60
N LYS A 45 -8.92 3.22 -4.74
CA LYS A 45 -9.21 4.40 -5.59
C LYS A 45 -10.63 4.37 -6.14
N ASN A 46 -11.16 3.20 -6.49
CA ASN A 46 -12.55 3.05 -6.91
C ASN A 46 -13.51 3.38 -5.77
N TYR A 47 -13.25 2.89 -4.57
CA TYR A 47 -14.04 3.24 -3.39
C TYR A 47 -14.04 4.76 -3.13
N LEU A 48 -12.86 5.40 -3.08
CA LEU A 48 -12.74 6.85 -2.86
C LEU A 48 -13.50 7.65 -3.92
N LYS A 49 -13.46 7.20 -5.18
CA LYS A 49 -14.24 7.79 -6.28
C LYS A 49 -15.75 7.68 -6.04
N THR A 50 -16.25 6.55 -5.53
CA THR A 50 -17.69 6.42 -5.19
C THR A 50 -18.11 7.36 -4.06
N CYS A 51 -17.19 7.70 -3.16
CA CYS A 51 -17.40 8.69 -2.11
C CYS A 51 -17.21 10.14 -2.58
N SER A 52 -16.82 10.37 -3.84
CA SER A 52 -16.38 11.69 -4.35
C SER A 52 -15.28 12.32 -3.49
N ALA A 53 -14.41 11.49 -2.91
CA ALA A 53 -13.32 11.90 -2.05
C ALA A 53 -12.03 12.08 -2.88
N ASP A 54 -11.43 13.26 -2.80
CA ASP A 54 -10.16 13.59 -3.46
C ASP A 54 -8.98 13.30 -2.52
N ILE A 55 -8.73 12.01 -2.28
CA ILE A 55 -7.70 11.55 -1.34
C ILE A 55 -6.64 10.76 -2.12
N SER A 56 -5.37 11.12 -1.95
CA SER A 56 -4.26 10.48 -2.66
C SER A 56 -3.90 9.13 -2.05
N VAL A 57 -3.63 8.13 -2.89
CA VAL A 57 -3.19 6.80 -2.44
C VAL A 57 -1.68 6.66 -2.61
N ILE A 58 -0.97 6.63 -1.49
CA ILE A 58 0.47 6.41 -1.39
C ILE A 58 0.71 4.94 -1.02
N VAL A 59 1.45 4.21 -1.83
CA VAL A 59 1.75 2.80 -1.56
C VAL A 59 3.06 2.66 -0.80
N LYS A 60 3.09 1.80 0.22
CA LYS A 60 4.32 1.46 0.94
C LYS A 60 4.99 0.25 0.29
N ILE A 61 6.24 0.42 -0.12
CA ILE A 61 7.09 -0.64 -0.69
C ILE A 61 7.83 -1.30 0.47
N GLU A 62 7.38 -2.50 0.83
CA GLU A 62 7.74 -3.17 2.10
C GLU A 62 8.10 -4.64 1.96
N SER A 63 7.89 -5.24 0.77
CA SER A 63 8.06 -6.68 0.58
C SER A 63 8.71 -7.02 -0.76
N ALA A 64 9.26 -8.23 -0.86
CA ALA A 64 9.79 -8.76 -2.12
C ALA A 64 8.73 -8.80 -3.23
N ASP A 65 7.46 -9.08 -2.88
CA ASP A 65 6.35 -9.06 -3.84
C ASP A 65 6.09 -7.65 -4.38
N SER A 66 6.18 -6.63 -3.51
CA SER A 66 6.06 -5.22 -3.91
C SER A 66 7.13 -4.85 -4.95
N ILE A 67 8.37 -5.33 -4.77
CA ILE A 67 9.48 -5.10 -5.72
C ILE A 67 9.23 -5.81 -7.05
N LYS A 68 8.80 -7.08 -7.00
CA LYS A 68 8.49 -7.86 -8.22
C LYS A 68 7.39 -7.22 -9.07
N ASN A 69 6.38 -6.64 -8.43
CA ASN A 69 5.23 -6.01 -9.09
C ASN A 69 5.34 -4.49 -9.16
N LEU A 70 6.51 -3.91 -8.87
CA LEU A 70 6.69 -2.47 -8.72
C LEU A 70 6.16 -1.65 -9.91
N PRO A 71 6.42 -2.00 -11.19
CA PRO A 71 5.94 -1.19 -12.31
C PRO A 71 4.41 -1.03 -12.36
N SER A 72 3.66 -2.09 -12.03
CA SER A 72 2.19 -2.03 -12.05
C SER A 72 1.65 -1.25 -10.84
N ILE A 73 2.26 -1.44 -9.67
CA ILE A 73 1.90 -0.72 -8.44
C ILE A 73 2.11 0.79 -8.61
N ILE A 74 3.29 1.19 -9.11
CA ILE A 74 3.64 2.61 -9.32
C ILE A 74 2.72 3.27 -10.34
N SER A 75 2.31 2.54 -11.38
CA SER A 75 1.38 3.05 -12.39
C SER A 75 -0.04 3.26 -11.86
N ALA A 76 -0.43 2.57 -10.78
CA ALA A 76 -1.77 2.63 -10.21
C ALA A 76 -1.91 3.67 -9.07
N CYS A 77 -0.82 3.95 -8.35
CA CYS A 77 -0.82 4.82 -7.18
C CYS A 77 -0.57 6.30 -7.52
N ASP A 78 -0.84 7.19 -6.57
CA ASP A 78 -0.57 8.64 -6.68
C ASP A 78 0.84 9.00 -6.18
N GLY A 79 1.45 8.09 -5.42
CA GLY A 79 2.84 8.18 -4.98
C GLY A 79 3.29 6.92 -4.25
N ALA A 80 4.57 6.85 -3.90
CA ALA A 80 5.15 5.70 -3.23
C ALA A 80 6.02 6.11 -2.03
N MET A 81 6.03 5.26 -1.02
CA MET A 81 6.86 5.37 0.18
C MET A 81 7.79 4.16 0.26
N VAL A 82 9.10 4.39 0.29
CA VAL A 82 10.09 3.32 0.48
C VAL A 82 10.27 3.08 1.98
N ALA A 83 9.55 2.08 2.50
CA ALA A 83 9.57 1.73 3.92
C ALA A 83 10.72 0.76 4.21
N ARG A 84 11.95 1.31 4.24
CA ARG A 84 13.21 0.55 4.37
C ARG A 84 13.29 -0.35 5.60
N GLY A 85 12.60 -0.02 6.69
CA GLY A 85 12.56 -0.83 7.91
C GLY A 85 11.90 -2.19 7.66
N ASP A 86 10.66 -2.17 7.15
CA ASP A 86 9.91 -3.38 6.79
C ASP A 86 10.56 -4.10 5.59
N LEU A 87 11.01 -3.34 4.58
CA LEU A 87 11.69 -3.91 3.42
C LEU A 87 12.98 -4.67 3.81
N GLY A 88 13.76 -4.13 4.73
CA GLY A 88 14.96 -4.80 5.27
C GLY A 88 14.68 -5.98 6.20
N ALA A 89 13.43 -6.17 6.64
CA ALA A 89 13.02 -7.39 7.33
C ALA A 89 12.72 -8.53 6.34
N GLU A 90 12.33 -8.19 5.11
CA GLU A 90 11.99 -9.14 4.04
C GLU A 90 13.19 -9.46 3.12
N LEU A 91 14.04 -8.48 2.81
CA LEU A 91 15.22 -8.61 1.95
C LEU A 91 16.53 -8.67 2.76
N PRO A 92 17.63 -9.17 2.17
CA PRO A 92 18.97 -8.91 2.69
C PRO A 92 19.20 -7.39 2.86
N ILE A 93 19.80 -6.97 3.97
CA ILE A 93 19.91 -5.55 4.33
C ILE A 93 20.76 -4.76 3.33
N GLU A 94 21.73 -5.44 2.72
CA GLU A 94 22.61 -4.94 1.68
C GLU A 94 21.90 -4.70 0.34
N GLU A 95 20.73 -5.30 0.12
CA GLU A 95 19.94 -5.10 -1.10
C GLU A 95 18.99 -3.90 -0.99
N VAL A 96 18.64 -3.46 0.22
CA VAL A 96 17.71 -2.33 0.44
C VAL A 96 18.15 -1.01 -0.22
N PRO A 97 19.45 -0.66 -0.31
CA PRO A 97 19.90 0.56 -0.97
C PRO A 97 19.98 0.50 -2.51
N LEU A 98 19.83 -0.68 -3.13
CA LEU A 98 20.12 -0.91 -4.56
C LEU A 98 18.96 -0.59 -5.51
#